data_AF-A0A820W2F9-F1
#
_entry.id   AF-A0A820W2F9-F1
#
_cell.length_a   1.000
_cell.length_b   1.000
_cell.length_c   1.000
_cell.angle_alpha   90.00
_cell.angle_beta   90.00
_cell.angle_gamma   90.00
#
_symmetry.space_group_name_H-M   'P 1'
#
loop_
_entity.id
_entity.type
_entity.pdbx_description
1 polymer ?
#
loop_
_entity_poly.entity_id
_entity_poly.type
_entity_poly.pdbx_seq_one_letter_code
_entity_poly.pdbx_strand_id
1 'polypeptide(L)'
;MGNKPEHIKAIFILGNDKSKVNQRDRFDNGEDLICQLADELYRCYKKEANDFFISGDLSMAKSKENQADRIYRELKRIHESFFEDDKNIKGSISTTTKLVWLKSKFQNDTEVKQMESLFSTFVSSFQTFDSEVDCQNYLLESKSNDAVFLIINADYRYSLTDEFQQLSNVKFVYLYEESSLKNDTVISNYNNLRFRLTYDLIGYYKKLGNDCSANQDAKTAKDMATKARELCNILAEL
;
A
#
# COMPACT_ATOMS: atom_id res chain seq x y z
N MET A 1 -23.37 31.68 -2.20
CA MET A 1 -22.91 31.35 -0.83
C MET A 1 -22.85 29.84 -0.73
N GLY A 2 -21.67 29.25 -0.96
CA GLY A 2 -21.49 27.80 -1.06
C GLY A 2 -20.99 27.22 0.27
N ASN A 3 -21.80 26.35 0.86
CA ASN A 3 -21.47 25.62 2.09
C ASN A 3 -20.26 24.70 1.86
N LYS A 4 -19.30 24.73 2.81
CA LYS A 4 -18.21 23.77 2.92
C LYS A 4 -18.76 22.38 3.27
N PRO A 5 -18.16 21.27 2.79
CA PRO A 5 -18.48 19.94 3.30
C PRO A 5 -17.89 19.80 4.70
N GLU A 6 -18.73 19.43 5.67
CA GLU A 6 -18.31 19.04 7.02
C GLU A 6 -17.40 17.81 6.96
N HIS A 7 -16.26 17.89 7.63
CA HIS A 7 -15.40 16.74 7.89
C HIS A 7 -16.22 15.62 8.54
N ILE A 8 -16.36 14.49 7.87
CA ILE A 8 -16.85 13.26 8.49
C ILE A 8 -15.76 12.83 9.48
N LYS A 9 -15.90 13.28 10.73
CA LYS A 9 -15.22 12.68 11.87
C LYS A 9 -15.50 11.18 11.82
N ALA A 10 -14.46 10.34 11.89
CA ALA A 10 -14.65 8.94 12.23
C ALA A 10 -15.32 8.90 13.62
N ILE A 11 -16.63 8.68 13.63
CA ILE A 11 -17.42 8.62 14.87
C ILE A 11 -17.12 7.27 15.51
N PHE A 12 -16.25 7.29 16.51
CA PHE A 12 -16.19 6.27 17.55
C PHE A 12 -17.56 6.18 18.21
N ILE A 13 -18.25 5.05 18.07
CA ILE A 13 -19.53 4.85 18.76
C ILE A 13 -19.24 4.10 20.05
N LEU A 14 -18.97 4.88 21.09
CA LEU A 14 -19.15 4.46 22.47
C LEU A 14 -20.62 4.08 22.64
N GLY A 15 -20.88 2.97 23.35
CA GLY A 15 -22.13 2.18 23.30
C GLY A 15 -23.48 2.86 23.62
N ASN A 16 -23.57 4.18 23.68
CA ASN A 16 -24.79 4.92 24.01
C ASN A 16 -25.55 5.54 22.81
N ASP A 17 -24.97 5.60 21.60
CA ASP A 17 -25.63 6.22 20.43
C ASP A 17 -26.14 5.19 19.38
N LYS A 18 -26.98 4.26 19.82
CA LYS A 18 -27.53 3.20 18.95
C LYS A 18 -28.59 3.66 17.94
N SER A 19 -29.08 4.90 18.00
CA SER A 19 -30.27 5.33 17.25
C SER A 19 -30.00 6.13 15.96
N LYS A 20 -28.75 6.32 15.54
CA LYS A 20 -28.42 7.19 14.41
C LYS A 20 -27.48 6.62 13.35
N VAL A 21 -27.38 5.30 13.20
CA VAL A 21 -26.38 4.74 12.27
C VAL A 21 -26.98 3.75 11.28
N ASN A 22 -26.99 4.18 10.02
CA ASN A 22 -27.31 3.37 8.85
C ASN A 22 -26.11 2.45 8.58
N GLN A 23 -26.25 1.15 8.86
CA GLN A 23 -25.16 0.17 8.78
C GLN A 23 -24.61 -0.03 7.35
N ARG A 24 -25.33 0.43 6.32
CA ARG A 24 -24.89 0.32 4.91
C ARG A 24 -23.83 1.34 4.51
N ASP A 25 -23.69 2.46 5.22
CA ASP A 25 -22.83 3.58 4.82
C ASP A 25 -21.45 3.58 5.50
N ARG A 26 -21.10 2.50 6.22
CA ARG A 26 -20.02 2.52 7.21
C ARG A 26 -18.73 1.76 6.82
N PHE A 27 -18.67 1.07 5.67
CA PHE A 27 -17.62 0.05 5.46
C PHE A 27 -17.03 0.05 4.05
N ASP A 28 -15.85 0.68 3.89
CA ASP A 28 -15.21 0.86 2.58
C ASP A 28 -13.76 0.30 2.53
N ASN A 29 -13.07 0.00 3.65
CA ASN A 29 -11.67 -0.46 3.60
C ASN A 29 -11.23 -1.45 4.71
N GLY A 30 -9.98 -1.93 4.62
CA GLY A 30 -9.38 -2.89 5.56
C GLY A 30 -9.13 -2.36 6.98
N GLU A 31 -9.07 -1.04 7.16
CA GLU A 31 -8.94 -0.41 8.49
C GLU A 31 -10.28 -0.46 9.23
N ASP A 32 -11.41 -0.31 8.51
CA ASP A 32 -12.75 -0.52 9.05
C ASP A 32 -12.93 -1.96 9.57
N LEU A 33 -12.32 -2.94 8.89
CA LEU A 33 -12.32 -4.36 9.30
C LEU A 33 -11.50 -4.59 10.57
N ILE A 34 -10.34 -3.93 10.73
CA ILE A 34 -9.53 -4.01 11.95
C ILE A 34 -10.27 -3.37 13.12
N CYS A 35 -10.94 -2.24 12.89
CA CYS A 35 -11.79 -1.58 13.89
C CYS A 35 -13.03 -2.43 14.24
N GLN A 36 -13.68 -3.08 13.27
CA GLN A 36 -14.77 -4.03 13.52
C GLN A 36 -14.31 -5.22 14.36
N LEU A 37 -13.14 -5.77 14.04
CA LEU A 37 -12.57 -6.89 14.80
C LEU A 37 -12.28 -6.46 16.24
N ALA A 38 -11.77 -5.23 16.44
CA ALA A 38 -11.54 -4.65 17.76
C ALA A 38 -12.85 -4.48 18.56
N ASP A 39 -13.88 -3.89 17.94
CA ASP A 39 -15.18 -3.66 18.56
C ASP A 39 -15.90 -4.97 18.91
N GLU A 40 -15.85 -5.97 18.02
CA GLU A 40 -16.43 -7.29 18.26
C GLU A 40 -15.68 -8.08 19.32
N LEU A 41 -14.34 -8.05 19.33
CA LEU A 41 -13.54 -8.66 20.40
C LEU A 41 -13.87 -8.02 21.76
N TYR A 42 -13.87 -6.69 21.86
CA TYR A 42 -14.25 -5.99 23.07
C TYR A 42 -15.68 -6.37 23.53
N ARG A 43 -16.64 -6.41 22.61
CA ARG A 43 -18.02 -6.80 22.89
C ARG A 43 -18.13 -8.24 23.40
N CYS A 44 -17.41 -9.17 22.80
CA CYS A 44 -17.36 -10.57 23.23
C CYS A 44 -16.84 -10.70 24.66
N TYR A 45 -15.73 -10.03 25.00
CA TYR A 45 -15.16 -10.10 26.34
C TYR A 45 -16.03 -9.40 27.41
N LYS A 46 -16.71 -8.30 27.07
CA LYS A 46 -17.69 -7.67 27.98
C LYS A 46 -18.93 -8.54 28.18
N LYS A 47 -19.38 -9.25 27.15
CA LYS A 47 -20.47 -10.21 27.26
C LYS A 47 -20.08 -11.39 28.15
N GLU A 48 -18.92 -11.98 27.93
CA GLU A 48 -18.38 -13.05 28.79
C GLU A 48 -18.23 -12.58 30.25
N ALA A 49 -17.72 -11.36 30.48
CA ALA A 49 -17.62 -10.80 31.82
C ALA A 49 -19.00 -10.69 32.51
N ASN A 50 -20.03 -10.27 31.78
CA ASN A 50 -21.39 -10.18 32.28
C ASN A 50 -22.01 -11.57 32.54
N ASP A 51 -21.74 -12.55 31.69
CA ASP A 51 -22.21 -13.94 31.87
C ASP A 51 -21.57 -14.57 33.13
N PHE A 52 -20.27 -14.31 33.39
CA PHE A 52 -19.60 -14.71 34.63
C PHE A 52 -20.10 -13.96 35.87
N PHE A 53 -20.45 -12.67 35.72
CA PHE A 53 -21.05 -11.88 36.80
C PHE A 53 -22.43 -12.43 37.19
N ILE A 54 -23.29 -12.73 36.21
CA ILE A 54 -24.63 -13.31 36.42
C ILE A 54 -24.54 -14.71 37.05
N SER A 55 -23.53 -15.49 36.70
CA SER A 55 -23.30 -16.83 37.28
C SER A 55 -22.59 -16.81 38.64
N GLY A 56 -22.24 -15.62 39.17
CA GLY A 56 -21.66 -15.45 40.50
C GLY A 56 -20.15 -15.65 40.57
N ASP A 57 -19.47 -15.92 39.45
CA ASP A 57 -18.00 -16.00 39.39
C ASP A 57 -17.40 -14.61 39.17
N LEU A 58 -17.35 -13.84 40.26
CA LEU A 58 -16.84 -12.48 40.28
C LEU A 58 -15.35 -12.39 39.92
N SER A 59 -14.58 -13.46 40.15
CA SER A 59 -13.15 -13.52 39.80
C SER A 59 -12.97 -13.58 38.29
N MET A 60 -13.70 -14.48 37.62
CA MET A 60 -13.67 -14.59 36.17
C MET A 60 -14.29 -13.38 35.47
N ALA A 61 -15.37 -12.83 36.02
CA ALA A 61 -15.98 -11.59 35.50
C ALA A 61 -14.96 -10.44 35.45
N LYS A 62 -14.24 -10.21 36.56
CA LYS A 62 -13.23 -9.16 36.67
C LYS A 62 -12.01 -9.44 35.78
N SER A 63 -11.59 -10.70 35.65
CA SER A 63 -10.50 -11.09 34.75
C SER A 63 -10.83 -10.79 33.29
N LYS A 64 -12.05 -11.13 32.85
CA LYS A 64 -12.53 -10.89 31.48
C LYS A 64 -12.71 -9.40 31.17
N GLU A 65 -13.18 -8.63 32.15
CA GLU A 65 -13.25 -7.17 32.04
C GLU A 65 -11.87 -6.52 31.89
N ASN A 66 -10.89 -6.93 32.72
CA ASN A 66 -9.51 -6.46 32.59
C ASN A 66 -8.87 -6.86 31.25
N GLN A 67 -9.20 -8.03 30.72
CA GLN A 67 -8.75 -8.46 29.38
C GLN A 67 -9.37 -7.60 28.28
N ALA A 68 -10.66 -7.27 28.35
CA ALA A 68 -11.32 -6.37 27.41
C ALA A 68 -10.62 -5.00 27.37
N ASP A 69 -10.35 -4.42 28.55
CA ASP A 69 -9.71 -3.12 28.68
C ASP A 69 -8.24 -3.13 28.23
N ARG A 70 -7.55 -4.26 28.37
CA ARG A 70 -6.17 -4.43 27.88
C ARG A 70 -6.14 -4.54 26.36
N ILE A 71 -7.03 -5.34 25.77
CA ILE A 71 -7.18 -5.46 24.31
C ILE A 71 -7.50 -4.09 23.70
N TYR A 72 -8.43 -3.35 24.29
CA TYR A 72 -8.77 -2.00 23.87
C TYR A 72 -7.55 -1.06 23.90
N ARG A 73 -6.79 -1.05 25.00
CA ARG A 73 -5.59 -0.21 25.14
C ARG A 73 -4.48 -0.57 24.16
N GLU A 74 -4.20 -1.86 23.95
CA GLU A 74 -3.18 -2.29 23.01
C GLU A 74 -3.57 -1.98 21.56
N LEU A 75 -4.83 -2.16 21.19
CA LEU A 75 -5.31 -1.82 19.85
C LEU A 75 -5.29 -0.32 19.61
N LYS A 76 -5.66 0.48 20.61
CA LYS A 76 -5.52 1.94 20.56
C LYS A 76 -4.05 2.36 20.43
N ARG A 77 -3.14 1.73 21.18
CA ARG A 77 -1.69 1.99 21.08
C ARG A 77 -1.12 1.61 19.72
N ILE A 78 -1.53 0.47 19.16
CA ILE A 78 -1.13 0.03 17.82
C ILE A 78 -1.65 1.05 16.80
N HIS A 79 -2.91 1.45 16.89
CA HIS A 79 -3.49 2.51 16.07
C HIS A 79 -2.66 3.79 16.19
N GLU A 80 -2.48 4.34 17.39
CA GLU A 80 -1.68 5.54 17.64
C GLU A 80 -0.22 5.41 17.14
N SER A 81 0.42 4.24 17.25
CA SER A 81 1.77 4.01 16.71
C SER A 81 1.84 4.04 15.18
N PHE A 82 0.74 3.78 14.49
CA PHE A 82 0.64 4.00 13.04
C PHE A 82 0.43 5.48 12.68
N PHE A 83 0.09 6.35 13.64
CA PHE A 83 -0.22 7.76 13.41
C PHE A 83 0.72 8.76 14.12
N GLU A 84 1.58 8.32 15.06
CA GLU A 84 2.48 9.21 15.81
C GLU A 84 3.90 9.34 15.24
N ASP A 85 4.38 8.37 14.45
CA ASP A 85 5.64 8.50 13.71
C ASP A 85 5.38 9.14 12.33
N ASP A 86 5.26 10.47 12.27
CA ASP A 86 5.76 11.32 11.15
C ASP A 86 5.26 12.78 11.25
N LYS A 87 5.47 13.41 12.41
CA LYS A 87 5.45 14.88 12.49
C LYS A 87 6.75 15.45 11.92
N ASN A 88 6.96 15.34 10.62
CA ASN A 88 7.78 16.24 9.80
C ASN A 88 7.83 15.72 8.36
N ILE A 89 6.88 16.13 7.52
CA ILE A 89 7.08 16.60 6.13
C ILE A 89 5.74 17.21 5.71
N LYS A 90 5.63 18.54 5.83
CA LYS A 90 4.55 19.32 5.20
C LYS A 90 4.99 19.68 3.79
N GLY A 91 4.49 18.94 2.82
CA GLY A 91 4.50 19.28 1.41
C GLY A 91 3.30 18.60 0.76
N SER A 92 2.59 19.28 -0.13
CA SER A 92 1.59 18.61 -0.97
C SER A 92 2.33 17.56 -1.81
N ILE A 93 2.22 16.28 -1.44
CA ILE A 93 2.87 15.17 -2.12
C ILE A 93 2.05 14.83 -3.37
N SER A 94 2.20 15.66 -4.42
CA SER A 94 1.84 15.22 -5.77
C SER A 94 3.00 14.39 -6.32
N THR A 95 3.16 13.17 -5.81
CA THR A 95 4.12 12.20 -6.34
C THR A 95 3.48 11.43 -7.48
N THR A 96 3.97 11.63 -8.70
CA THR A 96 3.57 10.77 -9.82
C THR A 96 4.37 9.47 -9.74
N THR A 97 3.70 8.33 -9.90
CA THR A 97 4.35 7.01 -9.82
C THR A 97 4.59 6.49 -11.22
N LYS A 98 5.85 6.28 -11.59
CA LYS A 98 6.25 5.92 -12.96
C LYS A 98 6.92 4.55 -12.96
N LEU A 99 6.62 3.76 -13.98
CA LEU A 99 7.33 2.51 -14.27
C LEU A 99 8.20 2.73 -15.51
N VAL A 100 9.49 2.47 -15.37
CA VAL A 100 10.47 2.61 -16.45
C VAL A 100 11.10 1.26 -16.70
N TRP A 101 11.21 0.86 -17.95
CA TRP A 101 11.86 -0.39 -18.35
C TRP A 101 12.97 -0.11 -19.36
N LEU A 102 14.22 -0.31 -18.94
CA LEU A 102 15.38 -0.37 -19.83
C LEU A 102 15.52 -1.79 -20.37
N LYS A 103 14.97 -2.02 -21.56
CA LYS A 103 14.94 -3.34 -22.22
C LYS A 103 16.18 -3.57 -23.08
N SER A 104 16.52 -4.84 -23.28
CA SER A 104 17.53 -5.19 -24.29
C SER A 104 16.97 -4.93 -25.69
N LYS A 105 17.82 -4.51 -26.63
CA LYS A 105 17.42 -4.27 -28.04
C LYS A 105 16.80 -5.50 -28.70
N PHE A 106 17.17 -6.69 -28.24
CA PHE A 106 16.74 -7.96 -28.80
C PHE A 106 15.65 -8.66 -27.97
N GLN A 107 15.21 -8.04 -26.86
CA GLN A 107 14.18 -8.60 -26.00
C GLN A 107 12.81 -8.64 -26.71
N ASN A 108 12.05 -9.70 -26.47
CA ASN A 108 10.66 -9.78 -26.91
C ASN A 108 9.76 -8.84 -26.08
N ASP A 109 9.00 -7.99 -26.77
CA ASP A 109 8.09 -7.02 -26.16
C ASP A 109 6.84 -7.64 -25.52
N THR A 110 6.64 -8.96 -25.62
CA THR A 110 5.44 -9.63 -25.08
C THR A 110 5.30 -9.41 -23.57
N GLU A 111 6.37 -9.64 -22.81
CA GLU A 111 6.36 -9.45 -21.36
C GLU A 111 6.32 -7.98 -20.95
N VAL A 112 6.96 -7.10 -21.74
CA VAL A 112 6.90 -5.65 -21.54
C VAL A 112 5.45 -5.15 -21.65
N LYS A 113 4.73 -5.58 -22.70
CA LYS A 113 3.31 -5.24 -22.92
C LYS A 113 2.40 -5.82 -21.85
N GLN A 114 2.67 -7.04 -21.39
CA GLN A 114 1.91 -7.66 -20.30
C GLN A 114 2.07 -6.86 -19.01
N MET A 115 3.29 -6.43 -18.69
CA MET A 115 3.57 -5.59 -17.52
C MET A 115 2.91 -4.21 -17.66
N GLU A 116 3.03 -3.57 -18.83
CA GLU A 116 2.38 -2.28 -19.11
C GLU A 116 0.86 -2.37 -18.91
N SER A 117 0.22 -3.38 -19.52
CA SER A 117 -1.22 -3.61 -19.37
C SER A 117 -1.61 -3.83 -17.92
N LEU A 118 -0.87 -4.67 -17.19
CA LEU A 118 -1.16 -5.03 -15.81
C LEU A 118 -1.05 -3.82 -14.88
N PHE A 119 -0.06 -2.95 -15.11
CA PHE A 119 0.23 -1.83 -14.20
C PHE A 119 -0.34 -0.48 -14.63
N SER A 120 -0.95 -0.38 -15.81
CA SER A 120 -1.47 0.85 -16.43
C SER A 120 -2.42 1.68 -15.57
N THR A 121 -3.20 1.05 -14.69
CA THR A 121 -4.14 1.74 -13.77
C THR A 121 -3.48 2.22 -12.49
N PHE A 122 -2.32 1.66 -12.14
CA PHE A 122 -1.61 1.98 -10.91
C PHE A 122 -0.60 3.10 -11.13
N VAL A 123 0.17 3.02 -12.21
CA VAL A 123 1.22 4.01 -12.52
C VAL A 123 0.69 5.12 -13.43
N SER A 124 1.21 6.33 -13.27
CA SER A 124 0.85 7.47 -14.12
C SER A 124 1.47 7.41 -15.51
N SER A 125 2.56 6.65 -15.67
CA SER A 125 3.18 6.41 -16.95
C SER A 125 4.03 5.16 -16.93
N PHE A 126 4.03 4.46 -18.06
CA PHE A 126 4.96 3.39 -18.39
C PHE A 126 5.88 3.88 -19.51
N GLN A 127 7.20 3.80 -19.33
CA GLN A 127 8.18 4.22 -20.32
C GLN A 127 9.16 3.10 -20.61
N THR A 128 9.54 2.95 -21.88
CA THR A 128 10.51 1.94 -22.31
C THR A 128 11.68 2.60 -23.00
N PHE A 129 12.87 2.06 -22.77
CA PHE A 129 14.11 2.51 -23.37
C PHE A 129 14.89 1.29 -23.85
N ASP A 130 15.54 1.41 -25.01
CA ASP A 130 16.47 0.43 -25.57
C ASP A 130 17.93 0.95 -25.55
N SER A 131 18.12 2.11 -24.92
CA SER A 131 19.35 2.88 -24.83
C SER A 131 19.55 3.33 -23.39
N GLU A 132 20.70 2.94 -22.83
CA GLU A 132 21.12 3.31 -21.48
C GLU A 132 21.18 4.84 -21.32
N VAL A 133 21.75 5.54 -22.31
CA VAL A 133 21.92 7.00 -22.29
C VAL A 133 20.57 7.72 -22.25
N ASP A 134 19.61 7.26 -23.07
CA ASP A 134 18.28 7.89 -23.12
C ASP A 134 17.50 7.64 -21.82
N CYS A 135 17.63 6.44 -21.25
CA CYS A 135 17.05 6.12 -19.95
C CYS A 135 17.65 7.00 -18.84
N GLN A 136 18.97 7.15 -18.81
CA GLN A 136 19.65 7.98 -17.82
C GLN A 136 19.24 9.46 -17.93
N ASN A 137 19.22 10.01 -19.14
CA ASN A 137 18.77 11.39 -19.37
C ASN A 137 17.33 11.58 -18.89
N TYR A 138 16.43 10.64 -19.22
CA TYR A 138 15.06 10.68 -18.73
C TYR A 138 14.97 10.67 -17.19
N LEU A 139 15.74 9.81 -16.52
CA LEU A 139 15.74 9.70 -15.07
C LEU A 139 16.28 10.97 -14.39
N LEU A 140 17.31 11.60 -14.97
CA LEU A 140 17.89 12.86 -14.50
C LEU A 140 16.98 14.07 -14.73
N GLU A 141 16.24 14.09 -15.84
CA GLU A 141 15.27 15.15 -16.17
C GLU A 141 13.94 15.01 -15.42
N SER A 142 13.63 13.81 -14.94
CA SER A 142 12.39 13.58 -14.19
C SER A 142 12.37 14.40 -12.90
N LYS A 143 11.18 14.87 -12.51
CA LYS A 143 11.06 15.79 -11.37
C LYS A 143 11.46 15.05 -10.10
N SER A 144 12.11 15.76 -9.16
CA SER A 144 12.54 15.19 -7.87
C SER A 144 11.41 14.56 -7.04
N ASN A 145 10.15 14.94 -7.32
CA ASN A 145 8.96 14.39 -6.67
C ASN A 145 8.36 13.17 -7.38
N ASP A 146 8.89 12.75 -8.53
CA ASP A 146 8.43 11.52 -9.18
C ASP A 146 8.98 10.31 -8.44
N ALA A 147 8.15 9.27 -8.29
CA ALA A 147 8.55 7.98 -7.75
C ALA A 147 8.70 6.99 -8.91
N VAL A 148 9.94 6.65 -9.22
CA VAL A 148 10.29 5.77 -10.34
C VAL A 148 10.58 4.36 -9.82
N PHE A 149 9.88 3.39 -10.41
CA PHE A 149 10.16 1.98 -10.30
C PHE A 149 10.86 1.57 -11.60
N LEU A 150 12.11 1.14 -11.50
CA LEU A 150 12.97 0.92 -12.66
C LEU A 150 13.25 -0.57 -12.86
N ILE A 151 12.92 -1.09 -14.04
CA ILE A 151 13.27 -2.44 -14.47
C ILE A 151 14.45 -2.33 -15.45
N ILE A 152 15.52 -3.06 -15.18
CA ILE A 152 16.74 -3.07 -15.99
C ILE A 152 16.94 -4.48 -16.51
N ASN A 153 17.11 -4.63 -17.82
CA ASN A 153 17.55 -5.90 -18.39
C ASN A 153 18.98 -6.22 -17.96
N ALA A 154 19.27 -7.48 -17.64
CA ALA A 154 20.57 -7.92 -17.14
C ALA A 154 21.76 -7.62 -18.05
N ASP A 155 21.53 -7.38 -19.34
CA ASP A 155 22.54 -6.86 -20.27
C ASP A 155 23.20 -5.56 -19.79
N TYR A 156 22.52 -4.77 -18.94
CA TYR A 156 22.99 -3.49 -18.38
C TYR A 156 23.35 -3.57 -16.89
N ARG A 157 23.41 -4.76 -16.28
CA ARG A 157 23.59 -4.95 -14.83
C ARG A 157 24.86 -4.31 -14.28
N TYR A 158 25.95 -4.34 -15.04
CA TYR A 158 27.27 -3.90 -14.57
C TYR A 158 27.54 -2.41 -14.78
N SER A 159 26.81 -1.75 -15.67
CA SER A 159 27.02 -0.32 -15.96
C SER A 159 26.23 0.60 -15.03
N LEU A 160 25.04 0.20 -14.56
CA LEU A 160 24.04 1.20 -14.13
C LEU A 160 23.36 0.99 -12.79
N THR A 161 23.37 -0.24 -12.25
CA THR A 161 22.48 -0.57 -11.12
C THR A 161 22.78 0.26 -9.88
N ASP A 162 24.06 0.51 -9.59
CA ASP A 162 24.49 1.30 -8.43
C ASP A 162 24.32 2.81 -8.64
N GLU A 163 24.43 3.30 -9.88
CA GLU A 163 24.25 4.72 -10.21
C GLU A 163 22.77 5.12 -10.16
N PHE A 164 21.88 4.30 -10.71
CA PHE A 164 20.44 4.58 -10.71
C PHE A 164 19.81 4.48 -9.32
N GLN A 165 20.33 3.61 -8.44
CA GLN A 165 19.87 3.54 -7.05
C GLN A 165 20.18 4.81 -6.25
N GLN A 166 21.18 5.60 -6.67
CA GLN A 166 21.53 6.86 -5.99
C GLN A 166 20.61 8.02 -6.36
N LEU A 167 19.79 7.87 -7.41
CA LEU A 167 18.85 8.89 -7.84
C LEU A 167 17.63 8.96 -6.89
N SER A 168 17.36 10.12 -6.28
CA SER A 168 16.34 10.28 -5.22
C SER A 168 14.90 9.97 -5.65
N ASN A 169 14.62 10.12 -6.94
CA ASN A 169 13.36 9.80 -7.60
C ASN A 169 13.20 8.28 -7.85
N VAL A 170 14.29 7.52 -7.97
CA VAL A 170 14.26 6.06 -8.12
C VAL A 170 14.03 5.43 -6.75
N LYS A 171 12.91 4.70 -6.62
CA LYS A 171 12.53 4.04 -5.36
C LYS A 171 13.03 2.61 -5.30
N PHE A 172 12.93 1.90 -6.42
CA PHE A 172 13.33 0.51 -6.54
C PHE A 172 13.92 0.24 -7.92
N VAL A 173 14.94 -0.61 -7.94
CA VAL A 173 15.55 -1.13 -9.16
C VAL A 173 15.37 -2.64 -9.18
N TYR A 174 14.83 -3.15 -10.28
CA TYR A 174 14.60 -4.56 -10.51
C TYR A 174 15.44 -5.05 -11.69
N LEU A 175 15.92 -6.27 -11.59
CA LEU A 175 16.67 -6.92 -12.66
C LEU A 175 15.77 -7.88 -13.41
N TYR A 176 15.65 -7.69 -14.72
CA TYR A 176 15.01 -8.62 -15.64
C TYR A 176 16.06 -9.50 -16.31
N GLU A 177 15.90 -10.82 -16.20
CA GLU A 177 16.81 -11.82 -16.77
C GLU A 177 16.00 -12.75 -17.69
N GLU A 178 16.52 -12.94 -18.90
CA GLU A 178 16.00 -13.87 -19.89
C GLU A 178 17.14 -14.80 -20.31
N SER A 179 16.86 -16.10 -20.39
CA SER A 179 17.83 -17.12 -20.76
C SER A 179 17.23 -18.09 -21.77
N SER A 180 17.89 -18.23 -22.91
CA SER A 180 17.53 -19.21 -23.92
C SER A 180 18.19 -20.55 -23.61
N LEU A 181 17.37 -21.59 -23.45
CA LEU A 181 17.84 -22.96 -23.37
C LEU A 181 18.19 -23.51 -24.77
N LYS A 182 18.94 -24.62 -24.81
CA LYS A 182 19.38 -25.30 -26.05
C LYS A 182 18.24 -25.74 -26.99
N ASN A 183 16.99 -25.72 -26.54
CA ASN A 183 15.81 -26.15 -27.30
C ASN A 183 14.93 -24.97 -27.74
N ASP A 184 15.50 -23.76 -27.89
CA ASP A 184 14.79 -22.50 -28.17
C ASP A 184 13.71 -22.13 -27.14
N THR A 185 13.73 -22.79 -25.98
CA THR A 185 12.85 -22.45 -24.86
C THR A 185 13.44 -21.26 -24.12
N VAL A 186 12.72 -20.15 -24.12
CA VAL A 186 13.07 -18.94 -23.37
C VAL A 186 12.52 -19.07 -21.95
N ILE A 187 13.38 -18.92 -20.95
CA ILE A 187 13.00 -18.81 -19.55
C ILE A 187 13.35 -17.41 -19.08
N SER A 188 12.38 -16.70 -18.52
CA SER A 188 12.57 -15.40 -17.90
C SER A 188 12.29 -15.46 -16.41
N ASN A 189 12.77 -14.46 -15.67
CA ASN A 189 12.40 -14.26 -14.27
C ASN A 189 11.11 -13.43 -14.10
N TYR A 190 10.29 -13.30 -15.17
CA TYR A 190 9.13 -12.41 -15.24
C TYR A 190 8.15 -12.55 -14.06
N ASN A 191 7.78 -13.78 -13.68
CA ASN A 191 6.84 -13.98 -12.57
C ASN A 191 7.41 -13.51 -11.23
N ASN A 192 8.71 -13.71 -10.99
CA ASN A 192 9.38 -13.21 -9.79
C ASN A 192 9.45 -11.68 -9.80
N LEU A 193 9.81 -11.11 -10.95
CA LEU A 193 9.82 -9.66 -11.16
C LEU A 193 8.44 -9.05 -10.88
N ARG A 194 7.38 -9.63 -11.48
CA ARG A 194 5.99 -9.22 -11.26
C ARG A 194 5.62 -9.29 -9.78
N PHE A 195 5.94 -10.39 -9.10
CA PHE A 195 5.67 -10.55 -7.67
C PHE A 195 6.34 -9.44 -6.84
N ARG A 196 7.65 -9.22 -7.03
CA ARG A 196 8.42 -8.22 -6.27
C ARG A 196 7.91 -6.80 -6.54
N LEU A 197 7.72 -6.44 -7.80
CA LEU A 197 7.19 -5.12 -8.18
C LEU A 197 5.80 -4.88 -7.58
N THR A 198 4.92 -5.88 -7.64
CA THR A 198 3.57 -5.79 -7.05
C THR A 198 3.67 -5.55 -5.54
N TYR A 199 4.50 -6.32 -4.84
CA TYR A 199 4.72 -6.21 -3.41
C TYR A 199 5.24 -4.82 -3.01
N ASP A 200 6.26 -4.33 -3.70
CA ASP A 200 6.88 -3.03 -3.40
C ASP A 200 5.93 -1.87 -3.72
N LEU A 201 5.11 -1.98 -4.77
CA LEU A 201 4.05 -1.00 -5.07
C LEU A 201 2.96 -0.97 -4.00
N ILE A 202 2.57 -2.13 -3.42
CA ILE A 202 1.63 -2.18 -2.29
C ILE A 202 2.21 -1.40 -1.10
N GLY A 203 3.46 -1.69 -0.74
CA GLY A 203 4.14 -0.99 0.36
C GLY A 203 4.24 0.51 0.12
N TYR A 204 4.59 0.91 -1.10
CA TYR A 204 4.69 2.30 -1.49
C TYR A 204 3.35 3.04 -1.41
N TYR A 205 2.27 2.51 -2.00
CA TYR A 205 0.97 3.16 -1.96
C TYR A 205 0.36 3.18 -0.56
N LYS A 206 0.61 2.16 0.27
CA LYS A 206 0.22 2.18 1.67
C LYS A 206 0.89 3.33 2.41
N LYS A 207 2.22 3.49 2.25
CA LYS A 207 2.95 4.60 2.86
C LYS A 207 2.43 5.95 2.36
N LEU A 208 2.29 6.11 1.05
CA LEU A 208 1.79 7.36 0.47
C LEU A 208 0.35 7.68 0.93
N GLY A 209 -0.50 6.67 1.06
CA GLY A 209 -1.85 6.83 1.62
C GLY A 209 -1.84 7.34 3.06
N ASN A 210 -0.96 6.80 3.89
CA ASN A 210 -0.76 7.27 5.26
C ASN A 210 -0.26 8.73 5.29
N ASP A 211 0.74 9.06 4.46
CA ASP A 211 1.30 10.41 4.36
C ASP A 211 0.23 11.42 3.91
N CYS A 212 -0.60 11.07 2.93
CA CYS A 212 -1.72 11.89 2.48
C CYS A 212 -2.78 12.07 3.57
N SER A 213 -3.10 11.00 4.31
CA SER A 213 -4.05 11.04 5.42
C SER A 213 -3.58 11.97 6.54
N ALA A 214 -2.30 11.86 6.93
CA ALA A 214 -1.67 12.74 7.92
C ALA A 214 -1.70 14.22 7.48
N ASN A 215 -1.61 14.47 6.17
CA ASN A 215 -1.71 15.80 5.57
C ASN A 215 -3.15 16.26 5.27
N GLN A 216 -4.18 15.53 5.74
CA GLN A 216 -5.60 15.83 5.55
C GLN A 216 -6.08 15.80 4.08
N ASP A 217 -5.31 15.16 3.19
CA ASP A 217 -5.74 14.88 1.81
C ASP A 217 -6.46 13.52 1.75
N ALA A 218 -7.69 13.52 2.27
CA ALA A 218 -8.51 12.31 2.35
C ALA A 218 -8.81 11.67 0.99
N LYS A 219 -8.88 12.48 -0.08
CA LYS A 219 -9.16 11.98 -1.43
C LYS A 219 -7.98 11.16 -1.94
N THR A 220 -6.78 11.75 -1.94
CA THR A 220 -5.58 11.06 -2.41
C THR A 220 -5.24 9.86 -1.53
N ALA A 221 -5.45 9.96 -0.21
CA ALA A 221 -5.29 8.82 0.70
C ALA A 221 -6.19 7.63 0.33
N LYS A 222 -7.48 7.88 0.05
CA LYS A 222 -8.44 6.84 -0.38
C LYS A 222 -8.03 6.22 -1.72
N ASP A 223 -7.58 7.05 -2.66
CA ASP A 223 -7.12 6.58 -3.98
C ASP A 223 -5.89 5.66 -3.83
N MET A 224 -4.91 6.02 -2.99
CA MET A 224 -3.73 5.18 -2.75
C MET A 224 -4.07 3.87 -2.04
N ALA A 225 -4.95 3.91 -1.03
CA ALA A 225 -5.42 2.70 -0.35
C ALA A 225 -6.16 1.75 -1.31
N THR A 226 -6.95 2.31 -2.25
CA THR A 226 -7.64 1.54 -3.29
C THR A 226 -6.64 0.83 -4.21
N LYS A 227 -5.62 1.56 -4.69
CA LYS A 227 -4.53 0.98 -5.50
C LYS A 227 -3.80 -0.15 -4.77
N ALA A 228 -3.43 0.05 -3.50
CA ALA A 228 -2.76 -0.97 -2.70
C ALA A 228 -3.63 -2.23 -2.55
N ARG A 229 -4.93 -2.07 -2.32
CA ARG A 229 -5.88 -3.20 -2.20
C ARG A 229 -6.02 -3.96 -3.52
N GLU A 230 -6.15 -3.26 -4.64
CA GLU A 230 -6.26 -3.89 -5.96
C GLU A 230 -4.98 -4.66 -6.33
N LEU A 231 -3.81 -4.13 -5.98
CA LEU A 231 -2.53 -4.84 -6.14
C LEU A 231 -2.46 -6.10 -5.25
N CYS A 232 -3.05 -6.10 -4.06
CA CYS A 232 -3.16 -7.32 -3.24
C CYS A 232 -3.97 -8.41 -3.95
N ASN A 233 -5.01 -8.07 -4.72
CA ASN A 233 -5.77 -9.04 -5.50
C ASN A 233 -4.90 -9.63 -6.63
N ILE A 234 -4.14 -8.78 -7.33
CA ILE A 234 -3.19 -9.22 -8.36
C ILE A 234 -2.13 -10.17 -7.77
N LEU A 235 -1.67 -9.90 -6.55
CA LEU A 235 -0.71 -10.74 -5.82
C LEU A 235 -1.30 -12.09 -5.40
N ALA A 236 -2.59 -12.14 -5.08
CA ALA A 236 -3.28 -13.38 -4.70
C ALA A 236 -3.57 -14.30 -5.89
N GLU A 237 -3.53 -13.77 -7.11
CA GLU A 237 -3.70 -14.51 -8.37
C GLU A 237 -2.38 -15.05 -8.97
N LEU A 238 -1.24 -14.77 -8.32
CA LEU A 238 0.11 -15.23 -8.69
C LEU A 238 0.46 -16.57 -8.04
#